data_AF-A0A5C8S5X8-F1
#
_entry.id   AF-A0A5C8S5X8-F1
#
_cell.length_a   1.000
_cell.length_b   1.000
_cell.length_c   1.000
_cell.angle_alpha   90.00
_cell.angle_beta   90.00
_cell.angle_gamma   90.00
#
_symmetry.space_group_name_H-M   'P 1'
#
loop_
_entity.id
_entity.type
_entity.pdbx_description
1 polymer ?
#
loop_
_entity_poly.entity_id
_entity_poly.type
_entity_poly.pdbx_seq_one_letter_code
_entity_poly.pdbx_strand_id
1 'polypeptide(L)'
;MREAAIAFLDKFGDKAAALDWTTLELFGVHLTAGFIRVDYCGALMISGERVQAIESEKIRFGMTTYYRNLPGRPVGVPVWEVGR
;
A
#
# COMPACT_ATOMS: atom_id res chain seq x y z
N MET A 1 -3.10 -0.84 -11.05
CA MET A 1 -3.35 -0.47 -9.64
C MET A 1 -4.78 -0.76 -9.20
N ARG A 2 -5.82 -0.11 -9.77
CA ARG A 2 -7.23 -0.33 -9.37
C ARG A 2 -7.63 -1.81 -9.25
N GLU A 3 -7.44 -2.60 -10.31
CA GLU A 3 -7.82 -4.02 -10.31
C GLU A 3 -7.04 -4.86 -9.28
N ALA A 4 -5.77 -4.55 -9.06
CA ALA A 4 -4.95 -5.24 -8.06
C ALA A 4 -5.38 -4.88 -6.63
N ALA A 5 -5.76 -3.61 -6.39
CA ALA A 5 -6.29 -3.16 -5.11
C ALA A 5 -7.65 -3.80 -4.80
N ILE A 6 -8.55 -3.90 -5.78
CA ILE A 6 -9.83 -4.61 -5.62
C ILE A 6 -9.59 -6.08 -5.29
N ALA A 7 -8.75 -6.77 -6.09
CA ALA A 7 -8.41 -8.17 -5.84
C ALA A 7 -7.72 -8.38 -4.48
N PHE A 8 -6.96 -7.39 -3.99
CA PHE A 8 -6.40 -7.43 -2.64
C PHE A 8 -7.49 -7.32 -1.57
N LEU A 9 -8.42 -6.37 -1.70
CA LEU A 9 -9.51 -6.21 -0.73
C LEU A 9 -10.36 -7.48 -0.65
N ASP A 10 -10.72 -8.07 -1.79
CA ASP A 10 -11.54 -9.28 -1.86
C ASP A 10 -10.86 -10.50 -1.21
N LYS A 11 -9.53 -10.63 -1.38
CA LYS A 11 -8.79 -11.82 -0.96
C LYS A 11 -8.14 -11.69 0.42
N PHE A 12 -7.67 -10.49 0.75
CA PHE A 12 -6.80 -10.23 1.90
C PHE A 12 -7.30 -9.10 2.80
N GLY A 13 -8.41 -8.43 2.49
CA GLY A 13 -8.93 -7.31 3.27
C GLY A 13 -9.10 -7.62 4.75
N ASP A 14 -9.81 -8.71 5.08
CA ASP A 14 -10.03 -9.14 6.46
C ASP A 14 -8.72 -9.48 7.18
N LYS A 15 -7.81 -10.16 6.48
CA LYS A 15 -6.50 -10.52 7.02
C LYS A 15 -5.63 -9.28 7.25
N ALA A 16 -5.70 -8.28 6.37
CA ALA A 16 -4.98 -7.03 6.51
C ALA A 16 -5.48 -6.27 7.76
N ALA A 17 -6.80 -6.20 7.95
CA ALA A 17 -7.39 -5.61 9.14
C ALA A 17 -6.99 -6.35 10.42
N ALA A 18 -7.00 -7.69 10.40
CA ALA A 18 -6.57 -8.52 11.54
C ALA A 18 -5.06 -8.44 11.85
N LEU A 19 -4.26 -7.95 10.90
CA LEU A 19 -2.81 -7.71 11.06
C LEU A 19 -2.48 -6.24 11.31
N ASP A 20 -3.50 -5.41 11.59
CA ASP A 20 -3.37 -3.98 11.84
C ASP A 20 -2.69 -3.20 10.70
N TRP A 21 -2.89 -3.62 9.45
CA TRP A 21 -2.48 -2.82 8.30
C TRP A 21 -3.36 -1.60 8.18
N THR A 22 -2.74 -0.43 8.25
CA THR A 22 -3.44 0.85 8.20
C THR A 22 -3.74 1.28 6.77
N THR A 23 -4.71 2.19 6.62
CA THR A 23 -5.01 2.83 5.34
C THR A 23 -3.78 3.46 4.69
N LEU A 24 -2.91 4.13 5.47
CA LEU A 24 -1.74 4.81 4.92
C LEU A 24 -0.63 3.85 4.51
N GLU A 25 -0.47 2.72 5.21
CA GLU A 25 0.47 1.67 4.83
C GLU A 25 0.06 0.96 3.54
N LEU A 26 -1.23 0.93 3.21
CA LEU A 26 -1.74 0.28 2.00
C LEU A 26 -1.93 1.27 0.84
N PHE A 27 -2.52 2.44 1.11
CA PHE A 27 -3.03 3.40 0.13
C PHE A 27 -2.43 4.81 0.26
N GLY A 28 -1.41 4.99 1.09
CA GLY A 28 -0.73 6.29 1.25
C GLY A 28 -0.07 6.74 -0.05
N VAL A 29 -0.04 8.05 -0.30
CA VAL A 29 0.69 8.71 -1.38
C VAL A 29 1.17 10.09 -0.91
N HIS A 30 2.09 10.71 -1.64
CA HIS A 30 2.51 12.08 -1.34
C HIS A 30 1.40 13.08 -1.70
N LEU A 31 1.11 14.04 -0.82
CA LEU A 31 0.03 15.02 -0.99
C LEU A 31 0.04 15.75 -2.35
N THR A 32 1.19 16.35 -2.72
CA THR A 32 1.32 17.10 -3.99
C THR A 32 1.80 16.26 -5.17
N ALA A 33 2.83 15.42 -4.96
CA ALA A 33 3.46 14.65 -6.03
C ALA A 33 2.77 13.31 -6.34
N GLY A 34 1.77 12.91 -5.56
CA GLY A 34 1.08 11.62 -5.68
C GLY A 34 2.06 10.45 -5.66
N PHE A 35 1.95 9.60 -6.68
CA PHE A 35 2.74 8.37 -6.84
C PHE A 35 4.21 8.60 -7.22
N ILE A 36 4.58 9.80 -7.69
CA ILE A 36 5.95 10.11 -8.11
C ILE A 36 6.93 10.01 -6.92
N ARG A 37 6.44 10.31 -5.71
CA ARG A 37 7.20 10.19 -4.46
C ARG A 37 6.92 8.88 -3.77
N VAL A 38 7.58 7.83 -4.28
CA VAL A 38 7.40 6.42 -3.86
C VAL A 38 7.68 6.17 -2.36
N ASP A 39 8.49 7.01 -1.72
CA ASP A 39 8.78 6.94 -0.30
C ASP A 39 7.54 7.16 0.59
N TYR A 40 6.54 7.90 0.08
CA TYR A 40 5.23 8.11 0.72
C TYR A 40 4.21 7.03 0.37
N CYS A 41 4.49 6.20 -0.64
CA CYS A 41 3.50 5.28 -1.20
C CYS A 41 3.27 4.06 -0.31
N GLY A 42 2.01 3.75 -0.03
CA GLY A 42 1.60 2.48 0.57
C GLY A 42 1.83 1.29 -0.36
N ALA A 43 1.75 0.08 0.19
CA ALA A 43 2.07 -1.17 -0.49
C ALA A 43 1.33 -1.36 -1.83
N LEU A 44 0.06 -0.94 -1.91
CA LEU A 44 -0.75 -1.07 -3.12
C LEU A 44 -0.51 0.06 -4.12
N MET A 45 0.17 1.12 -3.71
CA MET A 45 0.47 2.31 -4.52
C MET A 45 1.85 2.22 -5.18
N ILE A 46 2.70 1.27 -4.79
CA ILE A 46 4.04 1.08 -5.38
C ILE A 46 4.07 0.11 -6.56
N SER A 47 3.06 -0.76 -6.70
CA SER A 47 2.99 -1.74 -7.78
C SER A 47 1.56 -1.96 -8.26
N GLY A 48 1.41 -2.17 -9.58
CA GLY A 48 0.16 -2.61 -10.18
C GLY A 48 -0.07 -4.12 -10.13
N GLU A 49 0.88 -4.88 -9.59
CA GLU A 49 0.82 -6.34 -9.51
C GLU A 49 -0.11 -6.82 -8.39
N ARG A 50 -0.63 -8.05 -8.55
CA ARG A 50 -1.48 -8.67 -7.53
C ARG A 50 -0.64 -9.10 -6.32
N VAL A 51 -1.16 -8.81 -5.13
CA VAL A 51 -0.60 -9.32 -3.88
C VAL A 51 -0.68 -10.84 -3.86
N GLN A 52 0.44 -11.46 -3.54
CA GLN A 52 0.60 -12.91 -3.43
C GLN A 52 0.53 -13.37 -1.97
N ALA A 53 1.04 -12.55 -1.03
CA ALA A 53 0.99 -12.82 0.40
C ALA A 53 1.04 -11.53 1.23
N ILE A 54 0.42 -11.58 2.41
CA ILE A 54 0.45 -10.55 3.45
C ILE A 54 0.80 -11.19 4.80
N GLU A 55 1.72 -10.55 5.50
CA GLU A 55 2.21 -10.87 6.84
C GLU A 55 2.20 -9.58 7.68
N SER A 56 2.48 -9.66 8.98
CA SER A 56 2.41 -8.49 9.87
C SER A 56 3.30 -7.34 9.41
N GLU A 57 4.52 -7.64 8.95
CA GLU A 57 5.52 -6.62 8.62
C GLU A 57 5.78 -6.44 7.12
N LYS A 58 5.19 -7.27 6.25
CA LYS A 58 5.45 -7.21 4.82
C LYS A 58 4.32 -7.72 3.92
N ILE A 59 4.32 -7.21 2.70
CA ILE A 59 3.46 -7.65 1.60
C ILE A 59 4.32 -8.04 0.40
N ARG A 60 3.99 -9.15 -0.26
CA ARG A 60 4.67 -9.64 -1.47
C ARG A 60 3.78 -9.51 -2.70
N PHE A 61 4.33 -9.01 -3.79
CA PHE A 61 3.72 -8.97 -5.13
C PHE A 61 4.83 -9.19 -6.17
N GLY A 62 4.67 -10.21 -7.02
CA GLY A 62 5.69 -10.65 -7.98
C GLY A 62 7.09 -10.78 -7.38
N MET A 63 8.05 -10.05 -7.93
CA MET A 63 9.45 -10.03 -7.46
C MET A 63 9.73 -9.02 -6.34
N THR A 64 8.72 -8.25 -5.92
CA THR A 64 8.88 -7.14 -4.98
C THR A 64 8.27 -7.48 -3.63
N THR A 65 8.93 -7.02 -2.57
CA THR A 65 8.42 -7.10 -1.19
C THR A 65 8.38 -5.70 -0.61
N TYR A 66 7.19 -5.28 -0.19
CA TYR A 66 7.00 -4.08 0.61
C TYR A 66 7.17 -4.43 2.09
N TYR A 67 7.97 -3.65 2.81
CA TYR A 67 8.10 -3.71 4.26
C TYR A 67 7.44 -2.48 4.87
N ARG A 68 6.62 -2.67 5.91
CA ARG A 68 6.11 -1.56 6.72
C ARG A 68 7.14 -1.17 7.81
N ASN A 69 6.92 -0.04 8.48
CA ASN A 69 7.75 0.46 9.58
C ASN A 69 9.24 0.71 9.26
N LEU A 70 9.55 1.15 8.05
CA LEU A 70 10.91 1.56 7.71
C LEU A 70 11.30 2.86 8.46
N PRO A 71 12.41 2.88 9.23
CA PRO A 71 12.83 4.08 9.96
C PRO A 71 12.99 5.29 9.03
N GLY A 72 12.45 6.44 9.45
CA GLY A 72 12.53 7.69 8.70
C GLY A 72 11.60 7.77 7.47
N ARG A 73 10.73 6.78 7.27
CA ARG A 73 9.75 6.84 6.19
C ARG A 73 8.71 7.93 6.45
N PRO A 74 8.49 8.86 5.51
CA PRO A 74 7.49 9.89 5.68
C PRO A 74 6.06 9.30 5.56
N VAL A 75 5.11 9.99 6.19
CA VAL A 75 3.70 9.59 6.17
C VAL A 75 2.98 10.35 5.07
N GLY A 76 2.31 9.61 4.18
CA GLY A 76 1.47 10.15 3.12
C GLY A 76 0.04 10.45 3.56
N VAL A 77 -0.77 10.82 2.58
CA VAL A 77 -2.23 10.92 2.70
C VAL A 77 -2.89 9.77 1.94
N PRO A 78 -4.13 9.38 2.25
CA PRO A 78 -4.84 8.40 1.46
C PRO A 78 -5.00 8.86 0.00
N VAL A 79 -4.86 7.94 -0.95
CA VAL A 79 -4.90 8.25 -2.39
C VAL A 79 -6.16 8.99 -2.85
N TRP A 80 -7.31 8.80 -2.18
CA TRP A 80 -8.56 9.50 -2.51
C TRP A 80 -8.61 10.97 -2.04
N GLU A 81 -7.64 11.43 -1.26
CA GLU A 81 -7.48 12.84 -0.90
C GLU A 81 -6.63 13.61 -1.93
N VAL A 82 -5.90 12.90 -2.79
CA VAL A 82 -5.06 13.50 -3.83
C VAL A 82 -5.80 13.48 -5.16
N GLY A 83 -6.08 14.67 -5.69
CA GLY A 83 -6.56 14.84 -7.05
C GLY A 83 -8.02 14.40 -7.25
N ARG A 84 -8.88 15.40 -7.39
CA ARG A 84 -9.95 15.36 -8.41
C ARG A 84 -9.38 15.92 -9.70
#